data_AF-A0A970X3D5-F1
#
_entry.id   AF-A0A970X3D5-F1
#
_cell.length_a   1.000
_cell.length_b   1.000
_cell.length_c   1.000
_cell.angle_alpha   90.00
_cell.angle_beta   90.00
_cell.angle_gamma   90.00
#
_symmetry.space_group_name_H-M   'P 1'
#
loop_
_entity.id
_entity.type
_entity.pdbx_description
1 polymer ?
#
loop_
_entity_poly.entity_id
_entity_poly.type
_entity_poly.pdbx_seq_one_letter_code
_entity_poly.pdbx_strand_id
1 'polypeptide(L)'
;MSGFRPLSVREGLAADDGRFDALHEGVPPWLWRSLDEWLDLVFKPGGGRFVADAKIAQVEIALRIVPALDGPAGEMAHRDLRLRMRRDGGFALDVVDLVVSTPTLLHDQPVSRRRLVAALRVALEAAGSAWEPVPIKDGKTWCLARRVPGPGHEAIGALAANAPRTGEHLRKAWARLYGRQPDPQTAYLEAVRAVECAAKPVVTPNDSDATLGKMIRAMADAPAKWSFALGETDDVAAMARLIWNRRFPRHGTDDESEPISVPMERAEPAVHVAVMLCQFFVSGAVRRADS
;
A
#
# COMPACT_ATOMS: atom_id res chain seq x y z
N MET A 1 -9.84 9.43 -11.21
CA MET A 1 -9.99 10.89 -11.47
C MET A 1 -9.38 11.23 -12.83
N SER A 2 -10.11 11.97 -13.67
CA SER A 2 -9.66 12.37 -15.02
C SER A 2 -8.41 13.23 -14.91
N GLY A 3 -7.28 12.72 -15.42
CA GLY A 3 -6.00 13.43 -15.43
C GLY A 3 -6.16 14.79 -16.09
N PHE A 4 -5.68 15.83 -15.41
CA PHE A 4 -5.57 17.15 -16.02
C PHE A 4 -4.80 17.02 -17.34
N ARG A 5 -5.37 17.56 -18.41
CA ARG A 5 -4.77 17.61 -19.73
C ARG A 5 -4.76 19.07 -20.19
N PRO A 6 -3.63 19.60 -20.67
CA PRO A 6 -3.56 20.99 -21.14
C PRO A 6 -4.65 21.28 -22.17
N LEU A 7 -5.23 22.49 -22.12
CA LEU A 7 -6.28 22.87 -23.08
C LEU A 7 -5.77 22.80 -24.53
N SER A 8 -4.53 23.25 -24.77
CA SER A 8 -3.88 23.16 -26.08
C SER A 8 -3.77 21.72 -26.61
N VAL A 9 -3.52 20.74 -25.75
CA VAL A 9 -3.49 19.33 -26.13
C VAL A 9 -4.90 18.81 -26.41
N ARG A 10 -5.89 19.20 -25.59
CA ARG A 10 -7.31 18.83 -25.79
C ARG A 10 -7.91 19.42 -27.06
N GLU A 11 -7.47 20.61 -27.46
CA GLU A 11 -7.89 21.29 -28.69
C GLU A 11 -7.04 20.89 -29.91
N GLY A 12 -6.07 19.98 -29.76
CA GLY A 12 -5.19 19.54 -30.84
C GLY A 12 -4.18 20.58 -31.32
N LEU A 13 -4.02 21.68 -30.57
CA LEU A 13 -3.07 22.76 -30.86
C LEU A 13 -1.63 22.39 -30.46
N ALA A 14 -1.45 21.44 -29.55
CA ALA A 14 -0.16 20.91 -29.13
C ALA A 14 -0.14 19.39 -29.27
N ALA A 15 1.05 18.84 -29.59
CA ALA A 15 1.24 17.40 -29.67
C ALA A 15 0.96 16.74 -28.30
N ASP A 16 0.18 15.67 -28.33
CA ASP A 16 0.04 14.76 -27.21
C ASP A 16 1.16 13.74 -27.25
N ASP A 17 2.13 13.86 -26.35
CA ASP A 17 3.23 12.91 -26.21
C ASP A 17 2.94 11.83 -25.15
N GLY A 18 1.67 11.68 -24.74
CA GLY A 18 1.23 10.63 -23.83
C GLY A 18 1.71 10.80 -22.38
N ARG A 19 2.44 11.88 -22.06
CA ARG A 19 3.00 12.12 -20.71
C ARG A 19 1.91 12.26 -19.62
N PHE A 20 0.67 12.53 -20.03
CA PHE A 20 -0.49 12.70 -19.17
C PHE A 20 -1.31 11.41 -18.98
N ASP A 21 -1.02 10.37 -19.76
CA ASP A 21 -1.82 9.13 -19.78
C ASP A 21 -1.15 7.99 -19.00
N ALA A 22 0.18 7.95 -19.00
CA ALA A 22 0.95 6.92 -18.33
C ALA A 22 1.37 7.33 -16.91
N LEU A 23 1.37 6.35 -16.02
CA LEU A 23 2.04 6.48 -14.73
C LEU A 23 3.56 6.46 -14.90
N HIS A 24 4.25 7.38 -14.25
CA HIS A 24 5.71 7.50 -14.33
C HIS A 24 6.37 6.66 -13.24
N GLU A 25 7.14 5.64 -13.63
CA GLU A 25 7.80 4.69 -12.72
C GLU A 25 8.92 5.31 -11.87
N GLY A 26 9.60 6.31 -12.40
CA GLY A 26 10.69 7.00 -11.71
C GLY A 26 10.24 8.33 -11.11
N VAL A 27 11.21 9.22 -10.92
CA VAL A 27 10.94 10.63 -10.58
C VAL A 27 11.03 11.44 -11.86
N PRO A 28 9.90 11.84 -12.48
CA PRO A 28 9.95 12.64 -13.70
C PRO A 28 10.53 14.03 -13.43
N PRO A 29 11.17 14.69 -14.43
CA PRO A 29 11.85 15.98 -14.20
C PRO A 29 10.97 17.08 -13.61
N TRP A 30 9.67 17.09 -13.93
CA TRP A 30 8.70 18.06 -13.42
C TRP A 30 8.28 17.82 -11.96
N LEU A 31 8.49 16.62 -11.40
CA LEU A 31 8.28 16.35 -9.98
C LEU A 31 9.42 16.89 -9.11
N TRP A 32 10.63 16.99 -9.66
CA TRP A 32 11.85 17.20 -8.87
C TRP A 32 11.79 18.44 -7.99
N ARG A 33 11.25 19.56 -8.48
CA ARG A 33 11.16 20.80 -7.70
C ARG A 33 10.32 20.59 -6.43
N SER A 34 9.11 20.03 -6.56
CA SER A 34 8.23 19.79 -5.43
C SER A 34 8.80 18.73 -4.48
N LEU A 35 9.50 17.73 -5.02
CA LEU A 35 10.18 16.72 -4.22
C LEU A 35 11.35 17.31 -3.42
N ASP A 36 12.15 18.18 -4.04
CA ASP A 36 13.30 18.86 -3.41
C ASP A 36 12.85 19.80 -2.29
N GLU A 37 11.78 20.57 -2.51
CA GLU A 37 11.13 21.40 -1.50
C GLU A 37 10.59 20.55 -0.32
N TRP A 38 10.00 19.38 -0.62
CA TRP A 38 9.57 18.45 0.42
C TRP A 38 10.75 17.85 1.20
N LEU A 39 11.85 17.47 0.53
CA LEU A 39 13.08 17.00 1.18
C LEU A 39 13.72 18.10 2.04
N ASP A 40 13.65 19.36 1.62
CA ASP A 40 14.12 20.49 2.45
C ASP A 40 13.35 20.55 3.76
N LEU A 41 12.03 20.36 3.72
CA LEU A 41 11.22 20.26 4.94
C LEU A 41 11.58 19.06 5.82
N VAL A 42 12.18 17.99 5.27
CA VAL A 42 12.59 16.81 6.05
C VAL A 42 14.00 16.98 6.65
N PHE A 43 14.94 17.52 5.87
CA PHE A 43 16.36 17.57 6.20
C PHE A 43 16.85 18.93 6.70
N LYS A 44 16.07 20.01 6.61
CA LYS A 44 16.34 21.31 7.27
C LYS A 44 15.37 21.54 8.45
N PRO A 45 15.46 20.77 9.54
CA PRO A 45 14.56 20.91 10.68
C PRO A 45 14.82 22.21 11.46
N GLY A 46 13.82 22.63 12.26
CA GLY A 46 13.96 23.74 13.20
C GLY A 46 14.98 23.50 14.34
N GLY A 47 15.52 22.28 14.45
CA GLY A 47 16.52 21.87 15.45
C GLY A 47 17.99 22.14 15.10
N GLY A 48 18.26 22.78 13.95
CA GLY A 48 19.62 23.17 13.54
C GLY A 48 20.46 22.04 12.93
N ARG A 49 21.74 22.33 12.64
CA ARG A 49 22.63 21.51 11.81
C ARG A 49 22.82 20.06 12.31
N PHE A 50 22.96 19.86 13.63
CA PHE A 50 23.20 18.52 14.20
C PHE A 50 22.08 17.51 13.89
N VAL A 51 20.82 17.97 13.86
CA VAL A 51 19.67 17.10 13.56
C VAL A 51 19.65 16.73 12.07
N ALA A 52 20.00 17.67 11.19
CA ALA A 52 20.12 17.40 9.76
C ALA A 52 21.20 16.33 9.48
N ASP A 53 22.35 16.46 10.14
CA ASP A 53 23.49 15.55 10.00
C ASP A 53 23.13 14.12 10.42
N ALA A 54 22.44 13.96 11.56
CA ALA A 54 21.99 12.67 12.05
C ALA A 54 21.01 11.98 11.08
N LYS A 55 20.09 12.74 10.47
CA LYS A 55 19.14 12.21 9.49
C LYS A 55 19.83 11.74 8.20
N ILE A 56 20.81 12.51 7.72
CA ILE A 56 21.57 12.15 6.51
C ILE A 56 22.39 10.89 6.76
N ALA A 57 23.08 10.79 7.90
CA ALA A 57 23.80 9.58 8.30
C ALA A 57 22.87 8.37 8.42
N GLN A 58 21.66 8.56 8.95
CA GLN A 58 20.66 7.49 9.02
C GLN A 58 20.25 6.99 7.62
N VAL A 59 20.09 7.89 6.64
CA VAL A 59 19.81 7.51 5.25
C VAL A 59 20.98 6.75 4.62
N GLU A 60 22.20 7.25 4.80
CA GLU A 60 23.42 6.62 4.29
C GLU A 60 23.56 5.17 4.78
N ILE A 61 23.39 4.96 6.09
CA ILE A 61 23.50 3.64 6.72
C ILE A 61 22.36 2.72 6.26
N ALA A 62 21.12 3.20 6.27
CA ALA A 62 19.95 2.37 5.96
C ALA A 62 19.95 1.90 4.50
N LEU A 63 20.34 2.77 3.57
CA LEU A 63 20.43 2.45 2.14
C LEU A 63 21.79 1.85 1.74
N ARG A 64 22.76 1.77 2.66
CA ARG A 64 24.11 1.27 2.41
C ARG A 64 24.75 1.99 1.21
N ILE A 65 24.70 3.32 1.21
CA ILE A 65 25.15 4.13 0.07
C ILE A 65 26.66 3.97 -0.12
N VAL A 66 27.07 3.58 -1.33
CA VAL A 66 28.48 3.45 -1.73
C VAL A 66 28.69 4.19 -3.06
N PRO A 67 29.71 5.07 -3.19
CA PRO A 67 30.59 5.54 -2.11
C PRO A 67 29.80 6.32 -1.04
N ALA A 68 30.36 6.51 0.15
CA ALA A 68 29.73 7.37 1.17
C ALA A 68 29.42 8.77 0.61
N LEU A 69 28.48 9.48 1.23
CA LEU A 69 28.11 10.83 0.82
C LEU A 69 29.29 11.78 1.04
N ASP A 70 29.51 12.68 0.09
CA ASP A 70 30.70 13.54 0.07
C ASP A 70 30.69 14.61 1.17
N GLY A 71 31.79 14.66 1.93
CA GLY A 71 32.10 15.70 2.92
C GLY A 71 31.68 15.36 4.36
N PRO A 72 32.10 16.16 5.35
CA PRO A 72 31.59 16.00 6.72
C PRO A 72 30.06 16.16 6.72
N ALA A 73 29.37 15.43 7.59
CA ALA A 73 27.91 15.53 7.73
C ALA A 73 27.47 17.01 7.80
N GLY A 74 26.53 17.39 6.93
CA GLY A 74 26.16 18.79 6.69
C GLY A 74 25.59 19.07 5.31
N GLU A 75 25.68 20.35 4.90
CA GLU A 75 25.18 20.83 3.61
C GLU A 75 25.81 20.13 2.41
N MET A 76 27.07 19.69 2.50
CA MET A 76 27.74 18.96 1.42
C MET A 76 27.16 17.57 1.20
N ALA A 77 27.01 16.78 2.26
CA ALA A 77 26.40 15.45 2.19
C ALA A 77 24.92 15.53 1.77
N HIS A 78 24.18 16.55 2.22
CA HIS A 78 22.81 16.80 1.77
C HIS A 78 22.75 17.14 0.27
N ARG A 79 23.66 17.99 -0.21
CA ARG A 79 23.76 18.36 -1.62
C ARG A 79 24.12 17.14 -2.47
N ASP A 80 25.07 16.33 -2.02
CA ASP A 80 25.46 15.11 -2.72
C ASP A 80 24.30 14.10 -2.79
N LEU A 81 23.58 13.87 -1.69
CA LEU A 81 22.37 13.05 -1.66
C LEU A 81 21.37 13.52 -2.73
N ARG A 82 21.07 14.83 -2.79
CA ARG A 82 20.17 15.42 -3.81
C ARG A 82 20.68 15.22 -5.23
N LEU A 83 21.99 15.38 -5.46
CA LEU A 83 22.59 15.19 -6.78
C LEU A 83 22.47 13.74 -7.24
N ARG A 84 22.68 12.78 -6.34
CA ARG A 84 22.52 11.35 -6.63
C ARG A 84 21.06 11.00 -6.91
N MET A 85 20.13 11.47 -6.08
CA MET A 85 18.68 11.31 -6.30
C MET A 85 18.23 11.91 -7.64
N ARG A 86 18.78 13.07 -8.05
CA ARG A 86 18.42 13.68 -9.35
C ARG A 86 18.93 12.88 -10.55
N ARG A 87 20.04 12.14 -10.38
CA ARG A 87 20.64 11.29 -11.43
C ARG A 87 19.97 9.92 -11.51
N ASP A 88 19.45 9.42 -10.39
CA ASP A 88 18.83 8.11 -10.29
C ASP A 88 17.46 8.23 -9.61
N GLY A 89 16.40 8.18 -10.43
CA GLY A 89 15.02 8.23 -9.96
C GLY A 89 14.61 7.00 -9.14
N GLY A 90 15.23 5.84 -9.35
CA GLY A 90 15.00 4.66 -8.53
C GLY A 90 15.54 4.86 -7.13
N PHE A 91 16.79 5.31 -7.02
CA PHE A 91 17.42 5.70 -5.76
C PHE A 91 16.65 6.83 -5.06
N ALA A 92 16.14 7.82 -5.81
CA ALA A 92 15.31 8.86 -5.23
C ALA A 92 14.05 8.31 -4.56
N LEU A 93 13.38 7.33 -5.19
CA LEU A 93 12.22 6.68 -4.60
C LEU A 93 12.58 5.82 -3.39
N ASP A 94 13.76 5.19 -3.35
CA ASP A 94 14.24 4.46 -2.17
C ASP A 94 14.48 5.40 -0.97
N VAL A 95 15.06 6.58 -1.22
CA VAL A 95 15.22 7.61 -0.18
C VAL A 95 13.85 8.09 0.32
N VAL A 96 12.91 8.37 -0.58
CA VAL A 96 11.56 8.80 -0.21
C VAL A 96 10.83 7.72 0.60
N ASP A 97 10.90 6.47 0.15
CA ASP A 97 10.29 5.32 0.82
C ASP A 97 10.86 5.12 2.22
N LEU A 98 12.18 5.19 2.37
CA LEU A 98 12.85 5.14 3.68
C LEU A 98 12.39 6.28 4.60
N VAL A 99 12.33 7.52 4.09
CA VAL A 99 11.91 8.69 4.87
C VAL A 99 10.50 8.51 5.41
N VAL A 100 9.55 8.08 4.57
CA VAL A 100 8.14 7.90 5.02
C VAL A 100 7.94 6.65 5.89
N SER A 101 8.82 5.65 5.73
CA SER A 101 8.85 4.42 6.54
C SER A 101 9.51 4.58 7.89
N THR A 102 10.22 5.69 8.13
CA THR A 102 11.03 5.88 9.33
C THR A 102 10.51 7.05 10.18
N PRO A 103 9.74 6.81 11.26
CA PRO A 103 9.15 7.87 12.07
C PRO A 103 10.14 8.91 12.61
N THR A 104 11.39 8.53 12.86
CA THR A 104 12.44 9.43 13.34
C THR A 104 12.90 10.42 12.27
N LEU A 105 12.89 10.05 10.99
CA LEU A 105 13.24 10.97 9.89
C LEU A 105 12.20 12.08 9.70
N LEU A 106 10.93 11.78 9.97
CA LEU A 106 9.83 12.75 9.96
C LEU A 106 9.61 13.46 11.32
N HIS A 107 10.45 13.22 12.31
CA HIS A 107 10.40 13.92 13.60
C HIS A 107 11.08 15.31 13.53
N ASP A 108 10.88 16.14 14.55
CA ASP A 108 11.51 17.48 14.69
C ASP A 108 11.13 18.50 13.62
N GLN A 109 9.96 18.32 13.01
CA GLN A 109 9.44 19.25 12.01
C GLN A 109 8.37 20.18 12.58
N PRO A 110 8.30 21.44 12.11
CA PRO A 110 7.23 22.36 12.48
C PRO A 110 5.86 21.89 11.94
N VAL A 111 5.87 21.00 10.96
CA VAL A 111 4.68 20.43 10.31
C VAL A 111 4.48 18.98 10.77
N SER A 112 3.23 18.59 11.03
CA SER A 112 2.92 17.22 11.44
C SER A 112 3.28 16.18 10.38
N ARG A 113 3.65 14.96 10.80
CA ARG A 113 3.96 13.84 9.89
C ARG A 113 2.87 13.59 8.85
N ARG A 114 1.61 13.64 9.27
CA ARG A 114 0.45 13.49 8.37
C ARG A 114 0.41 14.56 7.28
N ARG A 115 0.72 15.82 7.62
CA ARG A 115 0.77 16.91 6.64
C ARG A 115 1.95 16.78 5.68
N LEU A 116 3.12 16.35 6.16
CA LEU A 116 4.28 16.08 5.29
C LEU A 116 3.98 14.96 4.29
N VAL A 117 3.37 13.87 4.74
CA VAL A 117 2.99 12.76 3.84
C VAL A 117 1.87 13.18 2.89
N ALA A 118 0.92 14.02 3.33
CA ALA A 118 -0.11 14.57 2.45
C ALA A 118 0.48 15.47 1.36
N ALA A 119 1.47 16.31 1.69
CA ALA A 119 2.17 17.15 0.72
C ALA A 119 2.92 16.30 -0.33
N LEU A 120 3.63 15.25 0.12
CA LEU A 120 4.27 14.29 -0.78
C LEU A 120 3.26 13.61 -1.71
N ARG A 121 2.12 13.17 -1.16
CA ARG A 121 1.05 12.54 -1.95
C ARG A 121 0.55 13.46 -3.05
N VAL A 122 0.25 14.73 -2.72
CA VAL A 122 -0.20 15.73 -3.69
C VAL A 122 0.84 15.92 -4.80
N ALA A 123 2.11 16.01 -4.45
CA ALA A 123 3.19 16.17 -5.44
C ALA A 123 3.30 14.94 -6.38
N LEU A 124 3.32 13.74 -5.82
CA LEU A 124 3.39 12.50 -6.58
C LEU A 124 2.17 12.32 -7.49
N GLU A 125 0.97 12.61 -6.97
CA GLU A 125 -0.28 12.51 -7.71
C GLU A 125 -0.33 13.50 -8.89
N ALA A 126 -0.02 14.77 -8.62
CA ALA A 126 0.00 15.82 -9.64
C ALA A 126 1.05 15.59 -10.72
N ALA A 127 2.17 14.95 -10.38
CA ALA A 127 3.22 14.61 -11.33
C ALA A 127 2.94 13.34 -12.15
N GLY A 128 1.84 12.63 -11.89
CA GLY A 128 1.52 11.37 -12.57
C GLY A 128 2.40 10.20 -12.11
N SER A 129 2.93 10.24 -10.89
CA SER A 129 3.78 9.17 -10.35
C SER A 129 3.04 7.82 -10.32
N ALA A 130 3.76 6.75 -10.62
CA ALA A 130 3.33 5.38 -10.37
C ALA A 130 3.35 5.01 -8.89
N TRP A 131 3.84 5.88 -8.01
CA TRP A 131 4.01 5.62 -6.58
C TRP A 131 3.20 6.57 -5.72
N GLU A 132 2.62 6.04 -4.64
CA GLU A 132 1.90 6.82 -3.65
C GLU A 132 2.25 6.36 -2.22
N PRO A 133 2.22 7.26 -1.23
CA PRO A 133 2.44 6.89 0.16
C PRO A 133 1.18 6.23 0.74
N VAL A 134 1.28 4.97 1.15
CA VAL A 134 0.23 4.20 1.82
C VAL A 134 0.61 3.93 3.27
N PRO A 135 -0.32 4.02 4.23
CA PRO A 135 -0.01 3.75 5.63
C PRO A 135 0.31 2.26 5.86
N ILE A 136 1.35 1.98 6.64
CA ILE A 136 1.70 0.66 7.15
C ILE A 136 1.65 0.71 8.67
N LYS A 137 0.78 -0.10 9.31
CA LYS A 137 0.71 -0.30 10.77
C LYS A 137 0.41 0.98 11.59
N ASP A 138 -0.64 0.93 12.41
CA ASP A 138 -1.04 1.97 13.37
C ASP A 138 -1.37 3.36 12.75
N GLY A 139 -1.39 3.49 11.42
CA GLY A 139 -1.61 4.76 10.71
C GLY A 139 -0.54 5.83 11.00
N LYS A 140 0.63 5.43 11.51
CA LYS A 140 1.75 6.31 11.93
C LYS A 140 3.02 6.13 11.12
N THR A 141 3.09 5.08 10.30
CA THR A 141 4.19 4.78 9.39
C THR A 141 3.59 4.58 8.00
N TRP A 142 4.37 4.86 6.94
CA TRP A 142 3.94 4.74 5.54
C TRP A 142 5.02 4.06 4.70
N CYS A 143 4.68 3.53 3.53
CA CYS A 143 5.64 3.23 2.46
C CYS A 143 5.14 3.79 1.14
N LEU A 144 6.01 3.83 0.14
CA LEU A 144 5.61 3.92 -1.25
C LEU A 144 5.10 2.56 -1.73
N ALA A 145 3.87 2.57 -2.24
CA ALA A 145 3.30 1.48 -3.00
C ALA A 145 2.97 1.95 -4.41
N ARG A 146 3.04 1.01 -5.36
CA ARG A 146 2.62 1.22 -6.74
C ARG A 146 1.13 1.56 -6.73
N ARG A 147 0.81 2.70 -7.32
CA ARG A 147 -0.54 3.16 -7.57
C ARG A 147 -1.17 2.24 -8.61
N VAL A 148 -2.22 1.53 -8.22
CA VAL A 148 -3.10 0.85 -9.18
C VAL A 148 -4.40 1.64 -9.20
N PRO A 149 -4.56 2.59 -10.14
CA PRO A 149 -5.80 3.33 -10.27
C PRO A 149 -6.91 2.35 -10.66
N GLY A 150 -8.05 2.42 -9.97
CA GLY A 150 -9.21 1.65 -10.33
C GLY A 150 -10.11 1.26 -9.15
N PRO A 151 -11.28 0.66 -9.44
CA PRO A 151 -12.32 0.40 -8.45
C PRO A 151 -11.84 -0.45 -7.26
N GLY A 152 -10.89 -1.37 -7.49
CA GLY A 152 -10.35 -2.24 -6.44
C GLY A 152 -9.53 -1.49 -5.37
N HIS A 153 -8.78 -0.46 -5.74
CA HIS A 153 -8.04 0.35 -4.76
C HIS A 153 -8.97 1.33 -4.03
N GLU A 154 -9.90 1.96 -4.76
CA GLU A 154 -10.91 2.85 -4.18
C GLU A 154 -11.81 2.12 -3.17
N ALA A 155 -12.13 0.86 -3.45
CA ALA A 155 -12.85 -0.03 -2.54
C ALA A 155 -12.18 -0.18 -1.17
N ILE A 156 -10.85 -0.28 -1.12
CA ILE A 156 -10.11 -0.40 0.16
C ILE A 156 -10.31 0.87 1.00
N GLY A 157 -10.32 2.04 0.35
CA GLY A 157 -10.62 3.32 0.99
C GLY A 157 -12.01 3.34 1.62
N ALA A 158 -13.03 2.95 0.86
CA ALA A 158 -14.42 2.88 1.33
C ALA A 158 -14.62 1.83 2.44
N LEU A 159 -13.98 0.66 2.31
CA LEU A 159 -14.02 -0.40 3.33
C LEU A 159 -13.41 0.04 4.65
N ALA A 160 -12.29 0.79 4.61
CA ALA A 160 -11.65 1.29 5.83
C ALA A 160 -12.52 2.28 6.61
N ALA A 161 -13.45 2.99 5.95
CA ALA A 161 -14.38 3.88 6.61
C ALA A 161 -15.48 3.13 7.39
N ASN A 162 -15.98 2.02 6.85
CA ASN A 162 -17.11 1.27 7.42
C ASN A 162 -16.67 0.08 8.30
N ALA A 163 -15.49 -0.48 8.03
CA ALA A 163 -14.93 -1.63 8.75
C ALA A 163 -13.41 -1.41 9.00
N PRO A 164 -13.03 -0.63 10.03
CA PRO A 164 -11.64 -0.18 10.21
C PRO A 164 -10.60 -1.29 10.26
N ARG A 165 -10.90 -2.42 10.94
CA ARG A 165 -9.98 -3.57 11.02
C ARG A 165 -9.81 -4.28 9.68
N THR A 166 -10.91 -4.49 8.95
CA THR A 166 -10.89 -5.04 7.59
C THR A 166 -10.06 -4.16 6.66
N GLY A 167 -10.31 -2.85 6.69
CA GLY A 167 -9.56 -1.88 5.90
C GLY A 167 -8.07 -1.82 6.23
N GLU A 168 -7.70 -1.92 7.50
CA GLU A 168 -6.29 -1.98 7.93
C GLU A 168 -5.57 -3.21 7.36
N HIS A 169 -6.20 -4.39 7.42
CA HIS A 169 -5.64 -5.60 6.82
C HIS A 169 -5.53 -5.49 5.29
N LEU A 170 -6.54 -4.96 4.59
CA LEU A 170 -6.46 -4.74 3.14
C LEU A 170 -5.38 -3.72 2.76
N ARG A 171 -5.21 -2.65 3.53
CA ARG A 171 -4.13 -1.69 3.30
C ARG A 171 -2.75 -2.31 3.46
N LYS A 172 -2.56 -3.14 4.49
CA LYS A 172 -1.31 -3.90 4.67
C LYS A 172 -1.10 -4.89 3.53
N ALA A 173 -2.12 -5.64 3.14
CA ALA A 173 -2.05 -6.58 2.04
C ALA A 173 -1.62 -5.87 0.74
N TRP A 174 -2.25 -4.74 0.43
CA TRP A 174 -1.95 -3.92 -0.73
C TRP A 174 -0.53 -3.34 -0.70
N ALA A 175 -0.13 -2.76 0.44
CA ALA A 175 1.21 -2.19 0.62
C ALA A 175 2.31 -3.24 0.49
N ARG A 176 2.06 -4.48 0.95
CA ARG A 176 3.01 -5.59 0.82
C ARG A 176 3.04 -6.17 -0.59
N LEU A 177 1.94 -6.13 -1.32
CA LEU A 177 1.89 -6.62 -2.69
C LEU A 177 2.55 -5.65 -3.67
N TYR A 178 2.24 -4.36 -3.54
CA TYR A 178 2.62 -3.32 -4.49
C TYR A 178 3.73 -2.39 -3.96
N GLY A 179 4.28 -2.66 -2.78
CA GLY A 179 5.38 -1.89 -2.22
C GLY A 179 6.65 -1.99 -3.07
N ARG A 180 7.61 -1.07 -2.87
CA ARG A 180 8.92 -1.13 -3.55
C ARG A 180 9.70 -2.42 -3.29
N GLN A 181 9.48 -3.01 -2.12
CA GLN A 181 9.97 -4.34 -1.75
C GLN A 181 8.77 -5.24 -1.48
N PRO A 182 8.23 -5.91 -2.52
CA PRO A 182 7.06 -6.75 -2.35
C PRO A 182 7.33 -7.94 -1.42
N ASP A 183 6.32 -8.26 -0.62
CA ASP A 183 6.27 -9.43 0.25
C ASP A 183 4.94 -10.16 -0.01
N PRO A 184 4.89 -11.03 -1.04
CA PRO A 184 3.68 -11.73 -1.45
C PRO A 184 3.10 -12.62 -0.35
N GLN A 185 3.96 -13.21 0.49
CA GLN A 185 3.56 -14.03 1.63
C GLN A 185 2.74 -13.23 2.62
N THR A 186 3.28 -12.11 3.12
CA THR A 186 2.57 -11.25 4.06
C THR A 186 1.33 -10.62 3.41
N ALA A 187 1.40 -10.25 2.13
CA ALA A 187 0.25 -9.73 1.39
C ALA A 187 -0.92 -10.71 1.40
N TYR A 188 -0.65 -11.97 1.09
CA TYR A 188 -1.65 -13.04 1.08
C TYR A 188 -2.26 -13.29 2.47
N LEU A 189 -1.43 -13.35 3.51
CA LEU A 189 -1.90 -13.57 4.88
C LEU A 189 -2.79 -12.42 5.38
N GLU A 190 -2.41 -11.17 5.10
CA GLU A 190 -3.21 -10.00 5.45
C GLU A 190 -4.53 -9.95 4.65
N ALA A 191 -4.54 -10.41 3.40
CA ALA A 191 -5.76 -10.53 2.61
C ALA A 191 -6.76 -11.54 3.23
N VAL A 192 -6.28 -12.71 3.68
CA VAL A 192 -7.12 -13.69 4.38
C VAL A 192 -7.68 -13.10 5.69
N ARG A 193 -6.84 -12.43 6.49
CA ARG A 193 -7.26 -11.77 7.74
C ARG A 193 -8.31 -10.68 7.51
N ALA A 194 -8.23 -9.96 6.40
CA ALA A 194 -9.25 -8.99 6.05
C ALA A 194 -10.62 -9.65 5.83
N VAL A 195 -10.66 -10.75 5.07
CA VAL A 195 -11.91 -11.50 4.84
C VAL A 195 -12.45 -12.07 6.14
N GLU A 196 -11.58 -12.59 7.02
CA GLU A 196 -12.00 -13.05 8.35
C GLU A 196 -12.64 -11.94 9.18
N CYS A 197 -12.05 -10.74 9.18
CA CYS A 197 -12.61 -9.59 9.88
C CYS A 197 -13.96 -9.15 9.31
N ALA A 198 -14.11 -9.18 7.98
CA ALA A 198 -15.34 -8.79 7.30
C ALA A 198 -16.48 -9.80 7.48
N ALA A 199 -16.16 -11.10 7.38
CA ALA A 199 -17.15 -12.17 7.38
C ALA A 199 -17.59 -12.59 8.79
N LYS A 200 -16.70 -12.49 9.79
CA LYS A 200 -16.97 -12.93 11.17
C LYS A 200 -18.29 -12.38 11.74
N PRO A 201 -18.59 -11.07 11.66
CA PRO A 201 -19.84 -10.52 12.21
C PRO A 201 -21.12 -11.11 11.57
N VAL A 202 -21.03 -11.62 10.33
CA VAL A 202 -22.18 -12.14 9.58
C VAL A 202 -22.32 -13.66 9.74
N VAL A 203 -21.21 -14.38 9.56
CA VAL A 203 -21.21 -15.85 9.49
C VAL A 203 -21.10 -16.47 10.88
N THR A 204 -20.13 -16.03 11.68
CA THR A 204 -19.81 -16.62 13.00
C THR A 204 -19.65 -15.53 14.08
N PRO A 205 -20.69 -14.72 14.37
CA PRO A 205 -20.57 -13.55 15.27
C PRO A 205 -20.12 -13.91 16.69
N ASN A 206 -20.43 -15.12 17.15
CA ASN A 206 -20.16 -15.58 18.51
C ASN A 206 -18.92 -16.49 18.63
N ASP A 207 -18.19 -16.74 17.54
CA ASP A 207 -16.97 -17.56 17.57
C ASP A 207 -15.74 -16.66 17.79
N SER A 208 -15.16 -16.71 19.00
CA SER A 208 -13.93 -15.98 19.33
C SER A 208 -12.76 -16.39 18.43
N ASP A 209 -12.71 -17.66 18.04
CA ASP A 209 -11.63 -18.29 17.27
C ASP A 209 -12.03 -18.52 15.80
N ALA A 210 -12.90 -17.66 15.28
CA ALA A 210 -13.38 -17.74 13.91
C ALA A 210 -12.21 -17.66 12.93
N THR A 211 -12.13 -18.64 12.02
CA THR A 211 -11.21 -18.64 10.88
C THR A 211 -11.99 -18.68 9.59
N LEU A 212 -11.38 -18.27 8.48
CA LEU A 212 -12.03 -18.33 7.17
C LEU A 212 -12.42 -19.77 6.82
N GLY A 213 -11.61 -20.76 7.23
CA GLY A 213 -11.95 -22.18 7.08
C GLY A 213 -13.23 -22.59 7.83
N LYS A 214 -13.43 -22.11 9.05
CA LYS A 214 -14.67 -22.35 9.81
C LYS A 214 -15.86 -21.67 9.15
N MET A 215 -15.70 -20.44 8.67
CA MET A 215 -16.76 -19.69 8.00
C MET A 215 -17.17 -20.33 6.67
N ILE A 216 -16.21 -20.79 5.86
CA ILE A 216 -16.46 -21.57 4.64
C ILE A 216 -17.28 -22.82 4.95
N ARG A 217 -16.92 -23.56 6.02
CA ARG A 217 -17.67 -24.74 6.44
C ARG A 217 -19.07 -24.39 6.90
N ALA A 218 -19.22 -23.35 7.73
CA ALA A 218 -20.52 -22.92 8.23
C ALA A 218 -21.49 -22.53 7.09
N MET A 219 -20.99 -21.83 6.07
CA MET A 219 -21.77 -21.48 4.88
C MET A 219 -22.16 -22.72 4.07
N ALA A 220 -21.25 -23.68 3.90
CA ALA A 220 -21.52 -24.92 3.18
C ALA A 220 -22.51 -25.85 3.89
N ASP A 221 -22.46 -25.92 5.22
CA ASP A 221 -23.31 -26.82 6.01
C ASP A 221 -24.76 -26.31 6.11
N ALA A 222 -24.98 -25.01 5.98
CA ALA A 222 -26.30 -24.39 6.13
C ALA A 222 -26.50 -23.15 5.24
N PRO A 223 -26.40 -23.27 3.90
CA PRO A 223 -26.37 -22.12 2.98
C PRO A 223 -27.61 -21.22 3.10
N ALA A 224 -28.78 -21.82 3.40
CA ALA A 224 -30.05 -21.12 3.59
C ALA A 224 -30.08 -20.11 4.74
N LYS A 225 -29.09 -20.12 5.66
CA LYS A 225 -28.99 -19.12 6.74
C LYS A 225 -28.54 -17.74 6.24
N TRP A 226 -28.04 -17.65 5.02
CA TRP A 226 -27.56 -16.43 4.41
C TRP A 226 -28.21 -16.19 3.06
N SER A 227 -28.25 -14.94 2.65
CA SER A 227 -28.61 -14.53 1.30
C SER A 227 -27.44 -13.78 0.67
N PHE A 228 -27.32 -13.90 -0.64
CA PHE A 228 -26.33 -13.15 -1.42
C PHE A 228 -27.04 -12.41 -2.57
N ALA A 229 -26.80 -11.11 -2.68
CA ALA A 229 -27.51 -10.26 -3.62
C ALA A 229 -27.23 -10.57 -5.10
N LEU A 230 -26.10 -11.21 -5.42
CA LEU A 230 -25.68 -11.49 -6.80
C LEU A 230 -25.98 -12.93 -7.26
N GLY A 231 -26.28 -13.84 -6.33
CA GLY A 231 -26.38 -15.26 -6.63
C GLY A 231 -26.47 -16.09 -5.37
N GLU A 232 -25.82 -17.26 -5.36
CA GLU A 232 -25.93 -18.21 -4.26
C GLU A 232 -24.79 -18.03 -3.24
N THR A 233 -25.06 -18.37 -1.99
CA THR A 233 -24.05 -18.28 -0.91
C THR A 233 -22.91 -19.28 -1.09
N ASP A 234 -23.15 -20.36 -1.85
CA ASP A 234 -22.12 -21.31 -2.28
C ASP A 234 -21.05 -20.65 -3.17
N ASP A 235 -21.40 -19.67 -4.00
CA ASP A 235 -20.43 -18.93 -4.83
C ASP A 235 -19.47 -18.12 -3.96
N VAL A 236 -19.99 -17.50 -2.90
CA VAL A 236 -19.20 -16.77 -1.91
C VAL A 236 -18.24 -17.72 -1.19
N ALA A 237 -18.73 -18.89 -0.78
CA ALA A 237 -17.91 -19.92 -0.16
C ALA A 237 -16.83 -20.46 -1.12
N ALA A 238 -17.15 -20.63 -2.41
CA ALA A 238 -16.22 -21.06 -3.44
C ALA A 238 -15.11 -20.02 -3.66
N MET A 239 -15.45 -18.73 -3.77
CA MET A 239 -14.45 -17.65 -3.84
C MET A 239 -13.55 -17.63 -2.61
N ALA A 240 -14.12 -17.76 -1.40
CA ALA A 240 -13.34 -17.83 -0.17
C ALA A 240 -12.38 -19.05 -0.16
N ARG A 241 -12.78 -20.18 -0.75
CA ARG A 241 -11.90 -21.37 -0.90
C ARG A 241 -10.72 -21.12 -1.83
N LEU A 242 -10.82 -20.24 -2.82
CA LEU A 242 -9.70 -19.89 -3.72
C LEU A 242 -8.50 -19.35 -2.91
N ILE A 243 -8.79 -18.51 -1.92
CA ILE A 243 -7.78 -17.87 -1.04
C ILE A 243 -7.54 -18.64 0.27
N TRP A 244 -8.39 -19.61 0.61
CA TRP A 244 -8.20 -20.52 1.75
C TRP A 244 -7.54 -21.86 1.33
N ASN A 245 -6.62 -21.85 0.36
CA ASN A 245 -6.00 -23.09 -0.13
C ASN A 245 -4.89 -23.61 0.80
N ARG A 246 -4.94 -24.88 1.21
CA ARG A 246 -3.99 -25.50 2.16
C ARG A 246 -2.56 -25.64 1.61
N ARG A 247 -2.37 -25.63 0.29
CA ARG A 247 -1.09 -25.90 -0.38
C ARG A 247 0.01 -24.85 -0.18
N PHE A 248 -0.27 -23.74 0.49
CA PHE A 248 0.73 -22.71 0.75
C PHE A 248 0.85 -22.50 2.26
N PRO A 249 2.08 -22.45 2.80
CA PRO A 249 2.31 -22.41 4.22
C PRO A 249 1.76 -21.12 4.78
N ARG A 250 0.74 -21.28 5.62
CA ARG A 250 0.24 -20.25 6.54
C ARG A 250 0.79 -20.47 7.95
N HIS A 251 1.40 -21.64 8.15
CA HIS A 251 2.12 -22.13 9.31
C HIS A 251 3.38 -22.85 8.79
N GLY A 252 4.38 -23.07 9.65
CA GLY A 252 5.52 -23.90 9.26
C GLY A 252 5.07 -25.31 8.90
N THR A 253 5.70 -25.89 7.88
CA THR A 253 5.46 -27.25 7.39
C THR A 253 6.79 -27.98 7.29
N ASP A 254 6.80 -29.28 7.61
CA ASP A 254 7.93 -30.19 7.40
C ASP A 254 7.83 -30.94 6.06
N ASP A 255 6.75 -30.72 5.30
CA ASP A 255 6.56 -31.24 3.95
C ASP A 255 7.37 -30.42 2.93
N GLU A 256 8.50 -30.98 2.49
CA GLU A 256 9.40 -30.36 1.50
C GLU A 256 8.76 -30.16 0.11
N SER A 257 7.60 -30.78 -0.16
CA SER A 257 6.87 -30.59 -1.42
C SER A 257 5.99 -29.33 -1.42
N GLU A 258 5.74 -28.74 -0.25
CA GLU A 258 5.01 -27.48 -0.15
C GLU A 258 5.94 -26.28 -0.40
N PRO A 259 5.51 -25.27 -1.20
CA PRO A 259 6.32 -24.07 -1.43
C PRO A 259 6.59 -23.34 -0.12
N ILE A 260 7.83 -22.94 0.17
CA ILE A 260 8.20 -22.22 1.40
C ILE A 260 7.47 -20.87 1.56
N SER A 261 7.04 -20.26 0.44
CA SER A 261 6.32 -18.99 0.44
C SER A 261 5.29 -18.93 -0.70
N VAL A 262 4.30 -18.06 -0.54
CA VAL A 262 3.32 -17.73 -1.58
C VAL A 262 4.03 -16.91 -2.69
N PRO A 263 3.92 -17.29 -3.96
CA PRO A 263 4.49 -16.53 -5.07
C PRO A 263 3.61 -15.32 -5.46
N MET A 264 4.19 -14.35 -6.18
CA MET A 264 3.52 -13.11 -6.57
C MET A 264 2.25 -13.36 -7.40
N GLU A 265 2.34 -14.26 -8.37
CA GLU A 265 1.27 -14.64 -9.31
C GLU A 265 0.04 -15.21 -8.59
N ARG A 266 0.22 -15.64 -7.34
CA ARG A 266 -0.85 -16.11 -6.47
C ARG A 266 -1.32 -15.06 -5.48
N ALA A 267 -0.39 -14.29 -4.90
CA ALA A 267 -0.73 -13.24 -3.96
C ALA A 267 -1.60 -12.15 -4.61
N GLU A 268 -1.27 -11.76 -5.84
CA GLU A 268 -1.98 -10.70 -6.55
C GLU A 268 -3.48 -11.00 -6.75
N PRO A 269 -3.89 -12.09 -7.43
CA PRO A 269 -5.32 -12.38 -7.57
C PRO A 269 -6.00 -12.67 -6.22
N ALA A 270 -5.29 -13.24 -5.25
CA ALA A 270 -5.85 -13.48 -3.92
C ALA A 270 -6.22 -12.18 -3.18
N VAL A 271 -5.38 -11.14 -3.27
CA VAL A 271 -5.67 -9.82 -2.70
C VAL A 271 -6.90 -9.21 -3.36
N HIS A 272 -7.03 -9.29 -4.70
CA HIS A 272 -8.20 -8.77 -5.41
C HIS A 272 -9.50 -9.52 -5.05
N VAL A 273 -9.46 -10.85 -4.96
CA VAL A 273 -10.60 -11.66 -4.50
C VAL A 273 -10.98 -11.30 -3.05
N ALA A 274 -9.98 -11.07 -2.19
CA ALA A 274 -10.22 -10.65 -0.81
C ALA A 274 -10.89 -9.27 -0.72
N VAL A 275 -10.50 -8.30 -1.55
CA VAL A 275 -11.18 -6.99 -1.64
C VAL A 275 -12.66 -7.18 -1.98
N MET A 276 -12.97 -7.99 -2.99
CA MET A 276 -14.35 -8.27 -3.40
C MET A 276 -15.17 -8.95 -2.29
N LEU A 277 -14.62 -10.00 -1.66
CA LEU A 277 -15.27 -10.68 -0.54
C LEU A 277 -15.55 -9.72 0.62
N CYS A 278 -14.58 -8.88 0.98
CA CYS A 278 -14.76 -7.84 2.00
C CYS A 278 -15.88 -6.86 1.62
N GLN A 279 -15.95 -6.43 0.35
CA GLN A 279 -17.05 -5.59 -0.13
C GLN A 279 -18.41 -6.29 0.04
N PHE A 280 -18.52 -7.56 -0.32
CA PHE A 280 -19.78 -8.30 -0.20
C PHE A 280 -20.28 -8.37 1.25
N PHE A 281 -19.41 -8.65 2.21
CA PHE A 281 -19.80 -8.69 3.62
C PHE A 281 -20.06 -7.30 4.22
N VAL A 282 -19.18 -6.33 3.97
CA VAL A 282 -19.28 -5.00 4.60
C VAL A 282 -20.44 -4.16 4.02
N SER A 283 -20.76 -4.34 2.74
CA SER A 283 -21.92 -3.66 2.12
C SER A 283 -23.27 -4.30 2.48
N GLY A 284 -23.27 -5.49 3.09
CA GLY A 284 -24.48 -6.26 3.34
C GLY A 284 -25.02 -7.01 2.11
N ALA A 285 -24.28 -7.05 1.00
CA ALA A 285 -24.63 -7.89 -0.15
C ALA A 285 -24.69 -9.37 0.23
N VAL A 286 -23.83 -9.81 1.17
CA VAL A 286 -24.00 -11.06 1.92
C VAL A 286 -24.51 -10.73 3.31
N ARG A 287 -25.66 -11.28 3.66
CA ARG A 287 -26.31 -11.05 4.96
C ARG A 287 -26.99 -12.31 5.44
N ARG A 288 -27.35 -12.36 6.72
CA ARG A 288 -28.24 -13.42 7.22
C ARG A 288 -29.59 -13.32 6.52
N ALA A 289 -30.15 -14.47 6.13
CA ALA A 289 -31.48 -14.53 5.58
C ALA A 289 -32.48 -14.07 6.65
N ASP A 290 -33.48 -13.30 6.25
CA ASP A 290 -34.59 -12.94 7.12
C ASP A 290 -35.39 -14.23 7.39
N SER A 291 -35.59 -14.56 8.66
CA SER A 291 -36.37 -15.72 9.10
C SER A 291 -37.85 -15.60 8.73
#